data_AF-A0A378G494-F1
#
_entry.id   AF-A0A378G494-F1
#
_cell.length_a   1.000
_cell.length_b   1.000
_cell.length_c   1.000
_cell.angle_alpha   90.00
_cell.angle_beta   90.00
_cell.angle_gamma   90.00
#
_symmetry.space_group_name_H-M   'P 1'
#
loop_
_entity.id
_entity.type
_entity.pdbx_description
1 polymer ?
#
loop_
_entity_poly.entity_id
_entity_poly.type
_entity_poly.pdbx_seq_one_letter_code
_entity_poly.pdbx_strand_id
1 'polypeptide(L)'
;MALSDWSTLPAELQPELDAIALHGSEEQFSALDNLTADEFIASIERITPAALALYQYWIANPQPVEAPQPIRNEAKVGRNDPCPCGSGKKYKQCCLAK
;
A
#
# COMPACT_ATOMS: atom_id res chain seq x y z
N MET A 1 0.51 2.80 3.45
CA MET A 1 -0.96 2.74 3.47
C MET A 1 -1.39 2.68 2.02
N ALA A 2 -1.92 1.54 1.59
CA ALA A 2 -2.19 1.22 0.19
C ALA A 2 -3.48 1.91 -0.30
N LEU A 3 -3.46 3.25 -0.41
CA LEU A 3 -4.59 4.00 -0.98
C LEU A 3 -4.70 3.83 -2.51
N SER A 4 -3.76 3.11 -3.12
CA SER A 4 -3.67 2.86 -4.56
C SER A 4 -3.89 1.40 -4.95
N ASP A 5 -4.01 0.48 -4.00
CA ASP A 5 -4.22 -0.94 -4.29
C ASP A 5 -5.69 -1.33 -4.14
N TRP A 6 -6.42 -1.23 -5.26
CA TRP A 6 -7.83 -1.63 -5.37
C TRP A 6 -8.00 -3.06 -5.90
N SER A 7 -6.91 -3.84 -6.01
CA SER A 7 -6.91 -5.16 -6.66
C SER A 7 -7.82 -6.20 -5.99
N THR A 8 -8.14 -6.01 -4.72
CA THR A 8 -9.01 -6.90 -3.95
C THR A 8 -10.46 -6.41 -3.86
N LEU A 9 -10.84 -5.35 -4.59
CA LEU A 9 -12.22 -4.89 -4.64
C LEU A 9 -13.07 -5.90 -5.44
N PRO A 10 -14.23 -6.34 -4.90
CA PRO A 10 -15.14 -7.20 -5.64
C PRO A 10 -15.65 -6.50 -6.91
N ALA A 11 -15.85 -7.27 -7.98
CA ALA A 11 -16.31 -6.74 -9.26
C ALA A 11 -17.67 -6.02 -9.16
N GLU A 12 -18.50 -6.42 -8.20
CA GLU A 12 -19.80 -5.81 -7.92
C GLU A 12 -19.70 -4.36 -7.43
N LEU A 13 -18.57 -3.97 -6.84
CA LEU A 13 -18.31 -2.61 -6.34
C LEU A 13 -17.46 -1.77 -7.30
N GLN A 14 -16.99 -2.35 -8.42
CA GLN A 14 -16.24 -1.61 -9.43
C GLN A 14 -16.98 -0.37 -9.95
N PRO A 15 -18.31 -0.39 -10.21
CA PRO A 15 -19.03 0.81 -10.65
C PRO A 15 -18.97 1.97 -9.64
N GLU A 16 -18.84 1.67 -8.35
CA GLU A 16 -18.72 2.69 -7.31
C GLU A 16 -17.33 3.31 -7.32
N LEU A 17 -16.28 2.51 -7.54
CA LEU A 17 -14.95 3.05 -7.75
C LEU A 17 -14.88 3.89 -9.04
N ASP A 18 -15.49 3.42 -10.12
CA ASP A 18 -15.51 4.11 -11.41
C ASP A 18 -16.24 5.46 -11.33
N ALA A 19 -17.34 5.55 -10.56
CA ALA A 19 -18.06 6.79 -10.34
C ALA A 19 -17.19 7.87 -9.68
N ILE A 20 -16.28 7.48 -8.78
CA ILE A 20 -15.32 8.40 -8.15
C ILE A 20 -14.16 8.69 -9.13
N ALA A 21 -13.63 7.66 -9.78
CA ALA A 21 -12.50 7.76 -10.70
C ALA A 21 -12.80 8.66 -11.91
N LEU A 22 -14.05 8.67 -12.39
CA LEU A 22 -14.54 9.56 -13.45
C LEU A 22 -14.18 11.04 -13.18
N HIS A 23 -14.16 11.45 -11.92
CA HIS A 23 -13.87 12.82 -11.49
C HIS A 23 -12.46 13.01 -10.88
N GLY A 24 -11.70 11.92 -10.68
CA GLY A 24 -10.40 11.94 -10.00
C GLY A 24 -9.20 11.71 -10.91
N SER A 25 -9.43 11.29 -12.16
CA SER A 25 -8.38 10.95 -13.14
C SER A 25 -8.34 11.90 -14.33
N GLU A 26 -7.13 12.30 -14.74
CA GLU A 26 -6.94 13.11 -15.96
C GLU A 26 -7.41 12.40 -17.25
N GLU A 27 -7.30 11.07 -17.30
CA GLU A 27 -7.70 10.24 -18.45
C GLU A 27 -9.21 10.32 -18.74
N GLN A 28 -10.02 10.64 -17.74
CA GLN A 28 -11.48 10.68 -17.83
C GLN A 28 -12.01 12.11 -18.04
N PHE A 29 -11.16 13.14 -18.04
CA PHE A 29 -11.60 14.53 -18.19
C PHE A 29 -12.29 14.79 -19.53
N SER A 30 -11.80 14.18 -20.62
CA SER A 30 -12.48 14.28 -21.92
C SER A 30 -13.87 13.63 -21.92
N ALA A 31 -14.13 12.65 -21.07
CA ALA A 31 -15.48 12.09 -20.92
C ALA A 31 -16.41 13.09 -20.23
N LEU A 32 -15.92 13.83 -19.23
CA LEU A 32 -16.66 14.88 -18.54
C LEU A 32 -17.00 16.05 -19.46
N ASP A 33 -16.07 16.45 -20.34
CA ASP A 33 -16.28 17.56 -21.29
C ASP A 33 -17.44 17.30 -22.27
N ASN A 34 -17.80 16.04 -22.50
CA ASN A 34 -18.89 15.63 -23.39
C ASN A 34 -20.25 15.51 -22.70
N LEU A 35 -20.31 15.69 -21.37
CA LEU A 35 -21.56 15.62 -20.61
C LEU A 35 -22.35 16.92 -20.74
N THR A 36 -23.67 16.79 -20.77
CA THR A 36 -24.55 17.92 -20.50
C THR A 36 -24.45 18.35 -19.04
N ALA A 37 -24.93 19.56 -18.72
CA ALA A 37 -24.93 20.05 -17.34
C ALA A 37 -25.68 19.13 -16.39
N ASP A 38 -26.83 18.59 -16.80
CA ASP A 38 -27.64 17.70 -15.98
C ASP A 38 -26.95 16.33 -15.76
N GLU A 39 -26.31 15.78 -16.80
CA GLU A 39 -25.54 14.53 -16.69
C GLU A 39 -24.31 14.69 -15.80
N PHE A 40 -23.63 15.84 -15.87
CA PHE A 40 -22.50 16.15 -15.00
C PHE A 40 -22.93 16.31 -13.53
N ILE A 41 -24.07 16.97 -13.27
CA ILE A 41 -24.62 17.06 -11.91
C ILE A 41 -24.97 15.67 -11.39
N ALA A 42 -25.64 14.85 -12.20
CA ALA A 42 -25.97 13.48 -11.83
C ALA A 42 -24.73 12.61 -11.56
N SER A 43 -23.63 12.82 -12.30
CA SER A 43 -22.38 12.09 -12.07
C SER A 43 -21.71 12.51 -10.75
N ILE A 44 -21.75 13.80 -10.39
CA ILE A 44 -21.28 14.29 -9.09
C ILE A 44 -22.12 13.70 -7.94
N GLU A 45 -23.44 13.67 -8.09
CA GLU A 45 -24.34 13.12 -7.07
C GLU A 45 -24.08 11.64 -6.78
N ARG A 46 -23.49 10.89 -7.73
CA ARG A 46 -23.05 9.50 -7.55
C ARG A 46 -21.81 9.35 -6.67
N ILE A 47 -20.97 10.37 -6.52
CA ILE A 47 -19.71 10.27 -5.77
C ILE A 47 -19.95 9.91 -4.29
N THR A 48 -20.94 10.55 -3.65
CA THR A 48 -21.21 10.36 -2.23
C THR A 48 -21.69 8.94 -1.88
N PRO A 49 -22.75 8.40 -2.51
CA PRO A 49 -23.18 7.02 -2.25
C PRO A 49 -22.11 5.99 -2.64
N ALA A 50 -21.33 6.24 -3.70
CA ALA A 50 -20.22 5.39 -4.09
C ALA A 50 -19.14 5.31 -3.01
N ALA A 51 -18.69 6.47 -2.50
CA ALA A 51 -17.69 6.53 -1.44
C ALA A 51 -18.18 5.83 -0.16
N LEU A 52 -19.46 5.99 0.17
CA LEU A 52 -20.07 5.32 1.32
C LEU A 52 -20.12 3.79 1.15
N ALA A 53 -20.49 3.30 -0.04
CA ALA A 53 -20.53 1.87 -0.32
C ALA A 53 -19.15 1.21 -0.20
N LEU A 54 -18.12 1.84 -0.76
CA LEU A 54 -16.74 1.37 -0.64
C LEU A 54 -16.27 1.37 0.82
N TYR A 55 -16.53 2.45 1.57
CA TYR A 55 -16.20 2.54 2.98
C TYR A 55 -16.88 1.46 3.82
N GLN A 56 -18.17 1.23 3.61
CA GLN A 56 -18.93 0.18 4.29
C GLN A 56 -18.37 -1.21 4.01
N TYR A 57 -17.99 -1.49 2.75
CA TYR A 57 -17.37 -2.76 2.38
C TYR A 57 -16.07 -3.00 3.16
N TRP A 58 -15.17 -2.02 3.21
CA TRP A 58 -13.88 -2.17 3.89
C TRP A 58 -14.00 -2.29 5.42
N ILE A 59 -14.99 -1.63 6.02
CA ILE A 59 -15.30 -1.84 7.44
C ILE A 59 -15.81 -3.25 7.70
N ALA A 60 -16.65 -3.79 6.81
CA ALA A 60 -17.17 -5.15 6.93
C ALA A 60 -16.13 -6.23 6.61
N ASN A 61 -15.12 -5.90 5.80
CA ASN A 61 -14.11 -6.82 5.29
C ASN A 61 -12.69 -6.28 5.58
N PRO A 62 -12.25 -6.27 6.85
CA PRO A 62 -10.91 -5.81 7.19
C PRO A 62 -9.87 -6.73 6.54
N GLN A 63 -8.96 -6.15 5.77
CA GLN A 63 -7.86 -6.91 5.18
C GLN A 63 -6.88 -7.36 6.27
N PRO A 64 -6.41 -8.62 6.23
CA PRO A 64 -5.33 -9.05 7.10
C PRO A 64 -4.07 -8.28 6.71
N VAL A 65 -3.67 -7.32 7.55
CA VAL A 65 -2.33 -6.73 7.43
C VAL A 65 -1.34 -7.79 7.86
N GLU A 66 -0.51 -8.27 6.93
CA GLU A 66 0.62 -9.12 7.31
C GLU A 66 1.51 -8.33 8.26
N ALA A 67 1.58 -8.80 9.52
CA ALA A 67 2.50 -8.23 10.47
C ALA A 67 3.93 -8.43 9.91
N PRO A 68 4.75 -7.37 9.80
CA PRO A 68 6.12 -7.55 9.37
C PRO A 68 6.81 -8.50 10.35
N GLN A 69 7.40 -9.57 9.80
CA GLN A 69 8.17 -10.50 10.62
C GLN A 69 9.34 -9.75 11.25
N PRO A 70 9.64 -9.96 12.55
CA PRO A 70 10.79 -9.33 13.17
C PRO A 70 12.06 -9.79 12.45
N ILE A 71 12.90 -8.84 12.02
CA ILE A 71 14.20 -9.17 11.46
C ILE A 71 15.04 -9.83 12.56
N ARG A 72 15.31 -11.12 12.43
CA ARG A 72 16.22 -11.83 13.33
C ARG A 72 17.64 -11.45 12.96
N ASN A 73 18.22 -10.54 13.75
CA ASN A 73 19.66 -10.28 13.63
C ASN A 73 20.43 -11.57 13.87
N GLU A 74 21.36 -11.87 12.96
CA GLU A 74 22.36 -12.92 13.19
C GLU A 74 23.17 -12.59 14.45
N ALA A 75 23.67 -13.65 15.11
CA ALA A 75 24.54 -13.47 16.27
C ALA A 75 25.78 -12.69 15.85
N LYS A 76 25.92 -11.46 16.35
CA LYS A 76 27.11 -10.63 16.09
C LYS A 76 28.32 -11.32 16.72
N VAL A 77 29.43 -11.40 15.97
CA VAL A 77 30.71 -11.87 16.51
C VAL A 77 31.12 -11.00 17.71
N GLY A 78 31.38 -11.65 18.85
CA GLY A 78 31.80 -10.97 20.07
C GLY A 78 33.23 -10.43 19.95
N ARG A 79 33.53 -9.31 20.63
CA ARG A 79 34.87 -8.67 20.63
C ARG A 79 36.01 -9.66 20.90
N ASN A 80 35.79 -10.61 21.81
CA ASN A 80 36.82 -11.54 22.27
C ASN A 80 36.81 -12.89 21.54
N ASP A 81 35.83 -13.12 20.67
CA ASP A 81 35.68 -14.39 19.94
C ASP A 81 36.76 -14.51 18.85
N PRO A 82 37.08 -15.74 18.39
CA PRO A 82 37.94 -15.94 17.23
C PRO A 82 37.46 -15.15 16.03
N CYS A 83 38.38 -14.47 15.34
CA CYS A 83 38.06 -13.65 14.19
C CYS A 83 37.65 -14.53 12.99
N PRO A 84 36.48 -14.28 12.34
CA PRO A 84 35.97 -15.13 11.27
C PRO A 84 36.81 -15.10 9.98
N CYS A 85 37.81 -14.22 9.88
CA CYS A 85 38.76 -14.18 8.75
C CYS A 85 39.83 -15.29 8.79
N GLY A 86 39.81 -16.16 9.81
CA GLY A 86 40.75 -17.28 9.92
C GLY A 86 42.14 -16.91 10.46
N SER A 87 42.34 -15.69 10.95
CA SER A 87 43.65 -15.23 11.45
C SER A 87 44.09 -15.88 12.78
N GLY A 88 43.20 -16.60 13.46
CA GLY A 88 43.42 -17.14 14.80
C GLY A 88 43.44 -16.09 15.93
N LYS A 89 43.30 -14.80 15.62
CA LYS A 89 43.26 -13.70 16.59
C LYS A 89 41.85 -13.45 17.11
N LYS A 90 41.72 -12.82 18.28
CA LYS A 90 40.43 -12.29 18.77
C LYS A 90 39.90 -11.22 17.81
N TYR A 91 38.58 -11.14 17.60
CA TYR A 91 37.96 -10.19 16.67
C TYR A 91 38.40 -8.74 16.91
N LYS A 92 38.50 -8.34 18.20
CA LYS A 92 39.00 -7.02 18.65
C LYS A 92 40.45 -6.69 18.29
N GLN A 93 41.26 -7.67 17.95
CA GLN A 93 42.68 -7.53 17.59
C GLN A 93 42.92 -7.81 16.10
N CYS A 94 41.85 -7.92 15.32
CA CYS A 94 41.90 -8.23 13.89
C CYS A 94 40.89 -7.36 13.14
N CYS A 95 39.82 -7.93 12.59
CA CYS A 95 38.89 -7.21 11.71
C CYS A 95 38.12 -6.07 12.40
N LEU A 96 37.99 -6.06 13.73
CA LEU A 96 37.38 -4.95 14.47
C LEU A 96 38.37 -3.82 14.81
N ALA A 97 39.68 -4.09 14.75
CA ALA A 97 40.73 -3.11 15.07
C ALA A 97 41.07 -2.20 13.88
N LYS A 98 40.16 -2.06 12.90
CA LYS A 98 40.32 -1.06 11.84
C LYS A 98 40.31 0.35 12.44
#